data_AF-A0A7K3TIX6-F1
#
_entry.id   AF-A0A7K3TIX6-F1
#
_cell.length_a   1.000
_cell.length_b   1.000
_cell.length_c   1.000
_cell.angle_alpha   90.00
_cell.angle_beta   90.00
_cell.angle_gamma   90.00
#
_symmetry.space_group_name_H-M   'P 1'
#
loop_
_entity.id
_entity.type
_entity.pdbx_description
1 polymer ?
#
loop_
_entity_poly.entity_id
_entity_poly.type
_entity_poly.pdbx_seq_one_letter_code
_entity_poly.pdbx_strand_id
1 'polypeptide(L)' 'MALPPAPPMRLTAAVACDPATDEAVLWHIARTAPELRRWLVANPHSGPELLEYVAQAGGPGVREAIEVLLELLDRRL' A
#
# COMPACT_ATOMS: atom_id res chain seq x y z
N MET A 1 -10.45 -36.37 -1.61
CA MET A 1 -9.22 -35.86 -0.95
C MET A 1 -9.32 -34.35 -0.91
N ALA A 2 -9.22 -33.71 0.25
CA ALA A 2 -9.20 -32.25 0.34
C ALA A 2 -7.81 -31.74 -0.06
N LEU A 3 -7.74 -30.69 -0.88
CA LEU A 3 -6.50 -29.99 -1.16
C LEU A 3 -5.96 -29.41 0.16
N PRO A 4 -4.63 -29.43 0.39
CA PRO A 4 -4.06 -28.77 1.56
C PRO A 4 -4.45 -27.28 1.55
N PRO A 5 -4.65 -26.67 2.73
CA PRO A 5 -4.94 -25.25 2.81
C PRO A 5 -3.83 -24.45 2.13
N ALA A 6 -4.21 -23.41 1.39
CA ALA A 6 -3.24 -22.56 0.72
C ALA A 6 -2.22 -22.01 1.73
N PRO A 7 -0.94 -21.91 1.35
CA PRO A 7 0.07 -21.31 2.23
C PRO A 7 -0.34 -19.88 2.60
N PRO A 8 0.01 -19.41 3.81
CA PRO A 8 -0.33 -18.06 4.24
C PRO A 8 0.25 -17.04 3.27
N MET A 9 -0.57 -16.06 2.91
CA MET A 9 -0.18 -14.99 1.99
C MET A 9 1.00 -14.20 2.56
N ARG A 10 2.04 -14.00 1.75
CA ARG A 10 3.19 -13.16 2.12
C ARG A 10 2.92 -11.72 1.70
N LEU A 11 3.07 -10.78 2.63
CA LEU A 11 3.04 -9.36 2.32
C LEU A 11 4.32 -8.97 1.58
N THR A 12 4.17 -8.33 0.43
CA THR A 12 5.28 -7.90 -0.43
C THR A 12 4.95 -6.57 -1.10
N ALA A 13 5.94 -5.91 -1.70
CA ALA A 13 5.70 -4.71 -2.51
C ALA A 13 4.75 -4.97 -3.69
N ALA A 14 4.84 -6.16 -4.30
CA ALA A 14 3.94 -6.54 -5.39
C ALA A 14 2.48 -6.60 -4.92
N VAL A 15 2.21 -7.24 -3.77
CA VAL A 15 0.87 -7.25 -3.16
C VAL A 15 0.42 -5.85 -2.78
N ALA A 16 1.32 -5.03 -2.21
CA ALA A 16 0.98 -3.68 -1.79
C ALA A 16 0.60 -2.75 -2.96
N CYS A 17 1.15 -2.93 -4.16
CA CYS A 17 0.83 -2.13 -5.36
C CYS A 17 -0.23 -2.77 -6.28
N ASP A 18 -0.60 -4.04 -6.06
CA ASP A 18 -1.53 -4.75 -6.95
C ASP A 18 -2.94 -4.13 -6.84
N PRO A 19 -3.55 -3.70 -7.97
CA PRO A 19 -4.91 -3.17 -7.97
C PRO A 19 -5.97 -4.21 -7.59
N ALA A 20 -5.67 -5.51 -7.61
CA ALA A 20 -6.59 -6.55 -7.14
C ALA A 20 -6.51 -6.79 -5.62
N THR A 21 -5.59 -6.15 -4.90
CA THR A 21 -5.46 -6.34 -3.45
C THR A 21 -6.59 -5.67 -2.70
N ASP A 22 -7.31 -6.45 -1.90
CA ASP A 22 -8.41 -5.96 -1.06
C ASP A 22 -7.96 -4.88 -0.08
N GLU A 23 -8.82 -3.89 0.13
CA GLU A 23 -8.58 -2.75 1.03
C GLU A 23 -8.22 -3.19 2.46
N ALA A 24 -8.85 -4.27 2.97
CA ALA A 24 -8.54 -4.82 4.28
C ALA A 24 -7.07 -5.30 4.41
N VAL A 25 -6.51 -5.83 3.31
CA VAL A 25 -5.11 -6.24 3.24
C VAL A 25 -4.20 -5.01 3.19
N LEU A 26 -4.60 -3.96 2.45
CA LEU A 26 -3.86 -2.70 2.41
C LEU A 26 -3.77 -2.04 3.79
N TRP A 27 -4.88 -1.99 4.54
CA TRP A 27 -4.88 -1.53 5.94
C TRP A 27 -4.09 -2.43 6.87
N HIS A 28 -4.05 -3.74 6.60
CA HIS A 28 -3.20 -4.64 7.36
C HIS A 28 -1.71 -4.29 7.13
N ILE A 29 -1.28 -4.17 5.87
CA ILE A 29 0.08 -3.75 5.50
C ILE A 29 0.45 -2.42 6.17
N ALA A 30 -0.45 -1.42 6.11
CA ALA A 30 -0.20 -0.12 6.70
C ALA A 30 0.09 -0.19 8.21
N ARG A 31 -0.59 -1.09 8.93
CA ARG A 31 -0.45 -1.22 10.38
C ARG A 31 0.72 -2.12 10.79
N THR A 32 1.04 -3.15 10.00
CA THR A 32 1.94 -4.23 10.42
C THR A 32 3.29 -4.27 9.69
N ALA A 33 3.43 -3.60 8.55
CA ALA A 33 4.64 -3.65 7.71
C ALA A 33 5.11 -2.23 7.30
N PRO A 34 5.77 -1.47 8.19
CA PRO A 34 6.25 -0.11 7.91
C PRO A 34 7.13 0.01 6.66
N GLU A 35 7.94 -1.00 6.37
CA GLU A 35 8.81 -1.10 5.20
C GLU A 35 8.06 -1.21 3.87
N LEU A 36 6.77 -1.59 3.91
CA LEU A 36 5.94 -1.73 2.72
C LEU A 36 5.04 -0.52 2.47
N ARG A 37 4.88 0.39 3.43
CA ARG A 37 3.92 1.52 3.34
C ARG A 37 4.13 2.40 2.12
N ARG A 38 5.38 2.64 1.71
CA ARG A 38 5.68 3.46 0.53
C ARG A 38 5.03 2.94 -0.76
N TRP A 39 4.79 1.63 -0.84
CA TRP A 39 4.18 0.97 -2.00
C TRP A 39 2.67 1.17 -2.04
N LEU A 40 2.03 1.36 -0.88
CA LEU A 40 0.59 1.66 -0.82
C LEU A 40 0.25 2.96 -1.56
N VAL A 41 1.16 3.92 -1.61
CA VAL A 41 0.98 5.19 -2.34
C VAL A 41 0.74 4.97 -3.84
N ALA A 42 1.30 3.91 -4.41
CA ALA A 42 1.12 3.56 -5.82
C ALA A 42 -0.10 2.68 -6.09
N ASN A 43 -0.81 2.21 -5.05
CA ASN A 43 -1.98 1.35 -5.23
C ASN A 43 -3.23 2.18 -5.52
N PRO A 44 -3.94 1.94 -6.64
CA PRO A 44 -5.18 2.64 -6.96
C PRO A 44 -6.31 2.46 -5.93
N HIS A 45 -6.30 1.38 -5.15
CA HIS A 45 -7.25 1.10 -4.08
C HIS A 45 -6.88 1.77 -2.76
N SER A 46 -5.72 2.43 -2.67
CA SER A 46 -5.38 3.25 -1.52
C SER A 46 -6.19 4.55 -1.54
N GLY A 47 -7.34 4.52 -0.87
CA GLY A 47 -8.18 5.69 -0.69
C GLY A 47 -7.51 6.78 0.16
N PRO A 48 -8.10 7.99 0.19
CA PRO A 48 -7.55 9.14 0.90
C PRO A 48 -7.24 8.86 2.37
N GLU A 49 -8.14 8.18 3.09
CA GLU A 49 -7.95 7.85 4.51
C GLU A 49 -6.71 6.97 4.75
N LEU A 50 -6.46 6.01 3.86
CA LEU A 50 -5.29 5.15 3.94
C LEU A 50 -4.00 5.93 3.65
N LEU A 51 -4.02 6.79 2.63
CA LEU A 51 -2.88 7.63 2.28
C LEU A 51 -2.55 8.64 3.38
N GLU A 52 -3.56 9.25 4.00
CA GLU A 52 -3.40 10.14 5.16
C GLU A 52 -2.79 9.38 6.34
N TYR A 53 -3.30 8.20 6.66
CA TYR A 53 -2.73 7.37 7.71
C TYR A 53 -1.27 7.05 7.43
N VAL A 54 -0.94 6.62 6.20
CA VAL A 54 0.43 6.29 5.80
C VAL A 54 1.35 7.51 5.89
N ALA A 55 0.90 8.69 5.46
CA ALA A 55 1.66 9.93 5.56
C ALA A 55 1.98 10.31 7.02
N GLN A 56 1.01 10.13 7.93
CA GLN A 56 1.19 10.42 9.36
C GLN A 56 2.05 9.36 10.07
N ALA A 57 1.79 8.08 9.80
CA ALA A 57 2.51 6.95 10.41
C ALA A 57 3.95 6.83 9.89
N GLY A 58 4.23 7.38 8.71
CA GLY A 58 5.53 7.38 8.08
C GLY A 58 6.04 5.97 7.76
N GLY A 59 7.34 5.88 7.48
CA GLY A 59 8.02 4.63 7.10
C GLY A 59 9.12 4.93 6.08
N PRO A 60 10.02 3.97 5.82
CA PRO A 60 11.09 4.17 4.85
C PRO A 60 10.53 4.51 3.47
N GLY A 61 10.90 5.67 2.92
CA GLY A 61 10.51 6.08 1.56
C GLY A 61 9.07 6.55 1.39
N VAL A 62 8.29 6.69 2.47
CA VAL A 62 6.87 7.09 2.40
C VAL A 62 6.73 8.54 1.95
N ARG A 63 7.52 9.44 2.53
CA ARG A 63 7.47 10.86 2.22
C ARG A 63 7.75 11.10 0.74
N GLU A 64 8.82 10.51 0.25
CA GLU A 64 9.26 10.60 -1.14
C GLU A 64 8.20 10.03 -2.10
N ALA A 65 7.55 8.93 -1.71
CA ALA A 65 6.46 8.36 -2.52
C ALA A 65 5.25 9.29 -2.60
N ILE A 66 4.86 9.93 -1.49
CA ILE A 66 3.75 10.91 -1.47
C ILE A 66 4.12 12.15 -2.30
N GLU A 67 5.33 12.69 -2.16
CA GLU A 67 5.80 13.82 -2.96
C GLU A 67 5.71 13.52 -4.46
N VAL A 68 6.18 12.34 -4.89
CA VAL A 68 6.04 11.89 -6.30
C VAL A 68 4.58 11.78 -6.73
N LEU A 69 3.69 11.23 -5.88
CA LEU A 69 2.27 11.15 -6.20
C LEU A 69 1.66 12.54 -6.42
N LEU A 70 1.96 13.50 -5.54
CA LEU A 70 1.47 14.87 -5.63
C LEU A 70 1.98 15.56 -6.90
N GLU A 71 3.28 15.45 -7.20
CA GLU A 71 3.85 15.96 -8.45
C GLU A 71 3.17 15.37 -9.69
N LEU A 72 2.81 14.08 -9.67
CA LEU A 72 2.09 13.44 -10.77
C LEU A 72 0.65 13.94 -10.90
N LEU A 73 -0.02 14.28 -9.79
CA LEU A 73 -1.35 14.86 -9.79
C LEU A 73 -1.34 16.29 -10.31
N ASP A 74 -0.38 17.11 -9.87
CA ASP A 74 -0.21 18.49 -10.32
C ASP A 74 0.06 18.57 -11.83
N ARG A 75 0.81 17.60 -12.39
CA ARG A 75 1.07 17.52 -13.84
C ARG A 75 -0.13 17.10 -14.68
N ARG A 76 -1.22 16.64 -14.06
CA ARG A 76 -2.46 16.23 -14.76
C ARG A 76 -3.54 17.31 -14.75
N LEU A 77 -3.34 18.39 -14.00
CA LEU A 77 -4.22 19.55 -13.91
C LEU A 77 -3.75 20.66 -14.86
#